data_AF-A0A2W4IG79-F1
#
_entry.id   AF-A0A2W4IG79-F1
#
_cell.length_a   1.000
_cell.length_b   1.000
_cell.length_c   1.000
_cell.angle_alpha   90.00
_cell.angle_beta   90.00
_cell.angle_gamma   90.00
#
_symmetry.space_group_name_H-M   'P 1'
#
loop_
_entity.id
_entity.type
_entity.pdbx_description
1 polymer ?
#
loop_
_entity_poly.entity_id
_entity_poly.type
_entity_poly.pdbx_seq_one_letter_code
_entity_poly.pdbx_strand_id
1 'polypeptide(L)'
;MKSFKVYTRAIILNNKKEVLLLRKTSKQKYGAGKIMLPGGTLEFGEDIELTLLREIKEEVNLDAKSIRFIDTRKIIIGEEHWLGLYYFVEVNNINSLKNMEPEKHEFCGFVNILDLDDNFLHKDLIINFIYGNEIINHNFSNIFSNIEKHTMGNGLEKYIDIKMHHFLKENNFKNIKIRGVYDRKNGEISKYEKNDKLFNWKRPTAILEDETLIINCFPGQDYVEHYFYLINSYLKINDIKNINISYELPSEENIKKFFENLDFSILEGFDYIILGTIDKIGIFENYDYIKIGEDFQIKIGEINGKKVGLVGVEFSIWGDIGGEFIEELSKYKVKNVIYVGKVGGIKENFLPNEFLATGNISILDGKEIIWDNIFDKIEEKNLVHGTHITSKSIILEDKNWLEKNKNYDFVDPEIGQFAKYSLKNGINFSYIHIISNNLSKINEKENLSNERKTEIIEKRKKLFEQIGNIILKSL
;
A
#
# COMPACT_ATOMS: atom_id res chain seq x y z
N MET A 1 9.44 -17.38 37.29
CA MET A 1 8.00 -17.02 37.42
C MET A 1 7.76 -15.92 36.42
N LYS A 2 6.83 -16.13 35.46
CA LYS A 2 6.53 -15.12 34.45
C LYS A 2 5.93 -13.87 35.12
N SER A 3 6.40 -12.68 34.73
CA SER A 3 5.92 -11.42 35.30
C SER A 3 5.65 -10.38 34.22
N PHE A 4 4.64 -9.55 34.45
CA PHE A 4 4.32 -8.38 33.62
C PHE A 4 4.82 -7.12 34.30
N LYS A 5 5.42 -6.22 33.52
CA LYS A 5 5.88 -4.90 33.96
C LYS A 5 5.41 -3.84 32.98
N VAL A 6 5.09 -2.67 33.52
CA VAL A 6 4.66 -1.51 32.74
C VAL A 6 5.66 -0.40 32.95
N TYR A 7 6.03 0.30 31.89
CA TYR A 7 6.90 1.47 31.98
C TYR A 7 6.40 2.60 31.10
N THR A 8 6.79 3.82 31.40
CA THR A 8 6.37 5.02 30.68
C THR A 8 7.59 5.80 30.19
N ARG A 9 7.49 6.45 29.02
CA ARG A 9 8.60 7.18 28.38
C ARG A 9 8.14 8.51 27.78
N ALA A 10 8.98 9.53 27.93
CA ALA A 10 8.74 10.88 27.43
C ALA A 10 9.53 11.17 26.16
N ILE A 11 8.83 11.56 25.09
CA ILE A 11 9.43 12.21 23.92
C ILE A 11 9.36 13.72 24.16
N ILE A 12 10.52 14.32 24.44
CA ILE A 12 10.66 15.77 24.63
C ILE A 12 11.55 16.29 23.51
N LEU A 13 11.08 17.32 22.81
CA LEU A 13 11.80 17.93 21.69
C LEU A 13 12.24 19.35 22.04
N ASN A 14 13.37 19.77 21.47
CA ASN A 14 13.75 21.17 21.46
C ASN A 14 13.27 21.88 20.16
N ASN A 15 13.55 23.19 20.06
CA ASN A 15 13.15 23.99 18.90
C ASN A 15 13.79 23.54 17.56
N LYS A 16 14.85 22.72 17.61
CA LYS A 16 15.51 22.12 16.44
C LYS A 16 15.00 20.71 16.11
N LYS A 17 13.95 20.24 16.79
CA LYS A 17 13.42 18.87 16.70
C LYS A 17 14.40 17.77 17.10
N GLU A 18 15.41 18.10 17.88
CA GLU A 18 16.27 17.11 18.52
C GLU A 18 15.52 16.52 19.72
N VAL A 19 15.69 15.22 19.98
CA VAL A 19 15.00 14.49 21.05
C VAL A 19 15.88 14.40 22.30
N LEU A 20 15.29 14.60 23.48
CA LEU A 20 15.98 14.43 24.75
C LEU A 20 16.23 12.95 25.04
N LEU A 21 17.49 12.60 25.29
CA LEU A 21 17.91 11.24 25.58
C LEU A 21 18.81 11.18 26.80
N LEU A 22 18.76 10.03 27.47
CA LEU A 22 19.61 9.64 28.58
C LEU A 22 20.49 8.47 28.14
N ARG A 23 21.77 8.47 28.53
CA ARG A 23 22.65 7.30 28.37
C ARG A 23 22.96 6.72 29.74
N LYS A 24 22.58 5.47 29.96
CA LYS A 24 22.89 4.75 31.20
C LYS A 24 24.39 4.54 31.37
N THR A 25 24.88 4.67 32.60
CA THR A 25 26.27 4.32 32.91
C THR A 25 26.55 2.84 32.64
N SER A 26 27.80 2.54 32.27
CA SER A 26 28.27 1.17 32.03
C SER A 26 28.22 0.25 33.27
N LYS A 27 27.90 0.80 34.45
CA LYS A 27 27.90 0.11 35.75
C LYS A 27 26.52 -0.44 36.16
N GLN A 28 25.46 -0.22 35.37
CA GLN A 28 24.12 -0.69 35.71
C GLN A 28 23.86 -2.16 35.33
N LYS A 29 23.07 -2.85 36.15
CA LYS A 29 22.67 -4.27 35.98
C LYS A 29 21.83 -4.54 34.71
N TYR A 30 21.06 -3.55 34.24
CA TYR A 30 20.22 -3.66 33.04
C TYR A 30 20.42 -2.45 32.11
N GLY A 31 20.81 -2.71 30.86
CA GLY A 31 20.92 -1.68 29.83
C GLY A 31 22.14 -0.78 29.95
N ALA A 32 23.26 -1.28 30.47
CA ALA A 32 24.54 -0.57 30.52
C ALA A 32 24.91 0.05 29.15
N GLY A 33 25.20 1.35 29.14
CA GLY A 33 25.57 2.10 27.93
C GLY A 33 24.42 2.36 26.94
N LYS A 34 23.19 1.88 27.22
CA LYS A 34 22.03 2.10 26.35
C LYS A 34 21.54 3.53 26.44
N ILE A 35 21.14 4.04 25.28
CA ILE A 35 20.43 5.30 25.13
C ILE A 35 18.93 5.02 25.31
N MET A 36 18.22 5.91 25.98
CA MET A 36 16.78 5.81 26.20
C MET A 36 16.13 7.19 26.36
N LEU A 37 14.81 7.21 26.17
CA LEU A 37 13.97 8.35 26.54
C LEU A 37 13.88 8.46 28.07
N PRO A 38 13.69 9.66 28.65
CA PRO A 38 13.36 9.81 30.06
C PRO A 38 12.11 9.01 30.44
N GLY A 39 12.07 8.50 31.68
CA GLY A 39 10.92 7.79 32.24
C GLY A 39 11.27 6.48 32.96
N GLY A 40 10.29 5.97 33.70
CA GLY A 40 10.48 4.90 34.67
C GLY A 40 9.54 3.71 34.50
N THR A 41 9.79 2.68 35.32
CA THR A 41 8.90 1.53 35.50
C THR A 41 7.87 1.87 36.56
N LEU A 42 6.61 1.50 36.34
CA LEU A 42 5.57 1.72 37.33
C LEU A 42 5.69 0.77 38.51
N GLU A 43 5.43 1.30 39.70
CA GLU A 43 5.10 0.51 40.88
C GLU A 43 3.60 0.19 40.93
N PHE A 44 3.26 -0.83 41.71
CA PHE A 44 1.87 -1.26 41.82
C PHE A 44 1.00 -0.16 42.45
N GLY A 45 -0.06 0.23 41.74
CA GLY A 45 -1.00 1.26 42.19
C GLY A 45 -0.65 2.68 41.76
N GLU A 46 0.46 2.90 41.05
CA GLU A 46 0.78 4.22 40.49
C GLU A 46 -0.06 4.55 39.24
N ASP A 47 -0.35 5.83 39.05
CA ASP A 47 -0.91 6.36 37.82
C ASP A 47 0.20 6.55 36.77
N ILE A 48 -0.04 6.12 35.53
CA ILE A 48 0.96 6.10 34.45
C ILE A 48 1.47 7.51 34.12
N GLU A 49 0.56 8.48 34.05
CA GLU A 49 0.89 9.85 33.68
C GLU A 49 1.60 10.56 34.82
N LEU A 50 1.12 10.41 36.05
CA LEU A 50 1.79 10.97 37.23
C LEU A 50 3.19 10.38 37.43
N THR A 51 3.36 9.07 37.18
CA THR A 51 4.67 8.41 37.19
C THR A 51 5.59 9.06 36.18
N LEU A 52 5.12 9.26 34.94
CA LEU A 52 5.93 9.91 33.91
C LEU A 52 6.36 11.32 34.30
N LEU A 53 5.42 12.12 34.83
CA LEU A 53 5.69 13.49 35.26
C LEU A 53 6.71 13.54 36.41
N ARG A 54 6.60 12.62 37.37
CA ARG A 54 7.57 12.44 38.47
C ARG A 54 8.96 12.11 37.91
N GLU A 55 9.06 11.10 37.05
CA GLU A 55 10.34 10.65 36.48
C GLU A 55 11.02 11.74 35.64
N ILE A 56 10.28 12.51 34.83
CA ILE A 56 10.85 13.66 34.10
C ILE A 56 11.45 14.68 35.08
N LYS A 57 10.77 14.94 36.20
CA LYS A 57 11.28 15.88 37.20
C LYS A 57 12.54 15.33 37.90
N GLU A 58 12.49 14.05 38.27
CA GLU A 58 13.55 13.35 39.01
C GLU A 58 14.80 13.09 38.17
N GLU A 59 14.67 12.75 36.89
CA GLU A 59 15.81 12.43 36.02
C GLU A 59 16.43 13.67 35.38
N VAL A 60 15.59 14.64 34.97
CA VAL A 60 16.03 15.73 34.06
C VAL A 60 15.67 17.15 34.49
N ASN A 61 15.03 17.33 35.65
CA ASN A 61 14.63 18.63 36.22
C ASN A 61 13.75 19.49 35.27
N LEU A 62 12.90 18.85 34.47
CA LEU A 62 11.93 19.55 33.62
C LEU A 62 10.52 19.47 34.21
N ASP A 63 9.76 20.55 34.03
CA ASP A 63 8.35 20.62 34.40
C ASP A 63 7.50 20.50 33.13
N ALA A 64 6.67 19.47 33.05
CA ALA A 64 5.76 19.29 31.94
C ALA A 64 4.67 20.39 31.93
N LYS A 65 4.39 20.89 30.74
CA LYS A 65 3.29 21.80 30.43
C LYS A 65 2.07 21.01 29.95
N SER A 66 2.29 20.02 29.10
CA SER A 66 1.24 19.15 28.55
C SER A 66 1.84 17.79 28.21
N ILE A 67 0.99 16.75 28.25
CA ILE A 67 1.35 15.38 27.84
C ILE A 67 0.31 14.86 26.86
N ARG A 68 0.76 14.08 25.88
CA ARG A 68 -0.09 13.44 24.87
C ARG A 68 0.40 12.03 24.60
N PHE A 69 -0.48 11.04 24.77
CA PHE A 69 -0.17 9.65 24.43
C PHE A 69 0.14 9.50 22.93
N ILE A 70 1.19 8.72 22.60
CA ILE A 70 1.67 8.50 21.24
C ILE A 70 1.46 7.06 20.81
N ASP A 71 2.05 6.09 21.53
CA ASP A 71 2.00 4.68 21.14
C ASP A 71 2.41 3.76 22.30
N THR A 72 2.29 2.45 22.09
CA THR A 72 2.82 1.41 22.97
C THR A 72 3.92 0.57 22.30
N ARG A 73 4.81 -0.02 23.11
CA ARG A 73 5.78 -1.03 22.66
C ARG A 73 5.79 -2.23 23.59
N LYS A 74 5.87 -3.43 23.02
CA LYS A 74 5.97 -4.70 23.74
C LYS A 74 7.39 -5.22 23.64
N ILE A 75 7.98 -5.62 24.76
CA ILE A 75 9.31 -6.21 24.81
C ILE A 75 9.28 -7.42 25.73
N ILE A 76 9.86 -8.54 25.30
CA ILE A 76 10.04 -9.72 26.15
C ILE A 76 11.53 -9.85 26.47
N ILE A 77 11.87 -9.88 27.75
CA ILE A 77 13.25 -10.05 28.24
C ILE A 77 13.25 -11.21 29.24
N GLY A 78 13.79 -12.36 28.83
CA GLY A 78 13.73 -13.57 29.64
C GLY A 78 12.28 -14.01 29.89
N GLU A 79 11.88 -14.13 31.16
CA GLU A 79 10.50 -14.46 31.58
C GLU A 79 9.64 -13.21 31.85
N GLU A 80 10.13 -12.01 31.56
CA GLU A 80 9.42 -10.76 31.82
C GLU A 80 8.81 -10.17 30.54
N HIS A 81 7.52 -9.83 30.59
CA HIS A 81 6.82 -9.09 29.55
C HIS A 81 6.72 -7.62 29.95
N TRP A 82 7.28 -6.74 29.13
CA TRP A 82 7.29 -5.30 29.34
C TRP A 82 6.34 -4.60 28.36
N LEU A 83 5.40 -3.82 28.89
CA LEU A 83 4.56 -2.90 28.12
C LEU A 83 5.01 -1.46 28.37
N GLY A 84 5.54 -0.82 27.33
CA GLY A 84 5.92 0.59 27.36
C GLY A 84 4.81 1.48 26.83
N LEU A 85 4.49 2.56 27.53
CA LEU A 85 3.63 3.64 27.05
C LEU A 85 4.47 4.87 26.74
N TYR A 86 4.29 5.46 25.56
CA TYR A 86 5.10 6.57 25.07
C TYR A 86 4.23 7.81 24.96
N TYR A 87 4.70 8.92 25.50
CA TYR A 87 4.00 10.20 25.51
C TYR A 87 4.90 11.28 24.94
N PHE A 88 4.31 12.19 24.16
CA PHE A 88 4.93 13.46 23.84
C PHE A 88 4.69 14.43 25.00
N VAL A 89 5.75 15.12 25.42
CA VAL A 89 5.70 16.03 26.56
C VAL A 89 6.24 17.39 26.15
N GLU A 90 5.38 18.40 26.22
CA GLU A 90 5.81 19.80 26.15
C GLU A 90 6.29 20.23 27.54
N VAL A 91 7.38 20.98 27.61
CA VAL A 91 7.95 21.45 28.90
C VAL A 91 7.90 22.96 29.01
N ASN A 92 7.78 23.48 30.23
CA ASN A 92 7.66 24.93 30.47
C ASN A 92 8.94 25.69 30.12
N ASN A 93 10.10 25.14 30.49
CA ASN A 93 11.40 25.74 30.19
C ASN A 93 12.46 24.66 29.96
N ILE A 94 12.84 24.48 28.69
CA ILE A 94 13.82 23.48 28.30
C ILE A 94 15.24 23.77 28.82
N ASN A 95 15.53 25.04 29.13
CA ASN A 95 16.83 25.45 29.68
C ASN A 95 17.03 25.03 31.14
N SER A 96 15.98 24.55 31.82
CA SER A 96 16.08 23.95 33.15
C SER A 96 16.67 22.55 33.14
N LEU A 97 16.93 21.99 31.94
CA LEU A 97 17.46 20.65 31.76
C LEU A 97 18.74 20.45 32.57
N LYS A 98 18.71 19.46 33.46
CA LYS A 98 19.87 19.07 34.25
C LYS A 98 19.81 17.57 34.50
N ASN A 99 20.92 16.88 34.30
CA ASN A 99 21.04 15.50 34.75
C ASN A 99 21.02 15.46 36.28
N MET A 100 19.92 14.97 36.84
CA MET A 100 19.70 14.89 38.28
C MET A 100 20.18 13.57 38.88
N GLU A 101 20.49 12.58 38.03
CA GLU A 101 20.99 11.25 38.42
C GLU A 101 22.30 10.90 37.71
N PRO A 102 23.39 11.69 37.91
CA PRO A 102 24.65 11.50 37.21
C PRO A 102 25.33 10.15 37.48
N GLU A 103 24.99 9.49 38.58
CA GLU A 103 25.43 8.12 38.90
C GLU A 103 24.73 7.05 38.05
N LYS A 104 23.52 7.35 37.55
CA LYS A 104 22.74 6.45 36.69
C LYS A 104 22.91 6.77 35.22
N HIS A 105 23.07 8.06 34.89
CA HIS A 105 23.14 8.55 33.51
C HIS A 105 24.45 9.31 33.28
N GLU A 106 25.29 8.83 32.37
CA GLU A 106 26.53 9.52 31.97
C GLU A 106 26.30 10.61 30.92
N PHE A 107 25.15 10.61 30.27
CA PHE A 107 24.74 11.65 29.32
C PHE A 107 23.26 11.96 29.49
N CYS A 108 22.93 13.24 29.37
CA CYS A 108 21.59 13.79 29.30
C CYS A 108 21.63 14.98 28.33
N GLY A 109 20.93 14.88 27.20
CA GLY A 109 20.99 15.93 26.20
C GLY A 109 20.12 15.66 24.97
N PHE A 110 19.96 16.72 24.18
CA PHE A 110 19.23 16.66 22.91
C PHE A 110 20.11 16.10 21.81
N VAL A 111 19.58 15.14 21.06
CA VAL A 111 20.27 14.48 19.96
C VAL A 111 19.35 14.47 18.74
N ASN A 112 19.92 14.68 17.55
CA ASN A 112 19.18 14.45 16.32
C ASN A 112 18.93 12.94 16.17
N ILE A 113 17.66 12.54 16.08
CA ILE A 113 17.26 11.13 16.00
C ILE A 113 17.87 10.41 14.80
N LEU A 114 18.20 11.14 13.73
CA LEU A 114 18.80 10.60 12.51
C LEU A 114 20.26 10.17 12.72
N ASP A 115 20.95 10.75 13.71
CA ASP A 115 22.35 10.45 14.01
C ASP A 115 22.51 9.20 14.91
N LEU A 116 21.41 8.62 15.41
CA LEU A 116 21.45 7.41 16.22
C LEU A 116 21.54 6.15 15.36
N ASP A 117 22.12 5.09 15.93
CA ASP A 117 22.14 3.75 15.33
C ASP A 117 20.71 3.18 15.17
N ASP A 118 20.46 2.43 14.09
CA ASP A 118 19.18 1.77 13.81
C ASP A 118 18.77 0.75 14.88
N ASN A 119 19.72 0.27 15.68
CA ASN A 119 19.46 -0.61 16.82
C ASN A 119 18.84 0.13 18.03
N PHE A 120 18.64 1.45 17.96
CA PHE A 120 17.89 2.18 18.98
C PHE A 120 16.41 1.81 18.89
N LEU A 121 15.93 1.09 19.91
CA LEU A 121 14.61 0.47 19.99
C LEU A 121 13.40 1.41 19.78
N HIS A 122 13.62 2.73 19.85
CA HIS A 122 12.56 3.74 19.74
C HIS A 122 12.73 4.65 18.52
N LYS A 123 13.72 4.38 17.66
CA LYS A 123 14.08 5.25 16.54
C LYS A 123 12.93 5.40 15.55
N ASP A 124 12.28 4.30 15.18
CA ASP A 124 11.11 4.25 14.30
C ASP A 124 9.94 5.07 14.86
N LEU A 125 9.61 4.90 16.14
CA LEU A 125 8.51 5.58 16.81
C LEU A 125 8.77 7.09 16.84
N ILE A 126 9.99 7.50 17.21
CA ILE A 126 10.36 8.91 17.31
C ILE A 126 10.46 9.55 15.92
N ILE A 127 10.99 8.83 14.91
CA ILE A 127 10.98 9.29 13.52
C ILE A 127 9.55 9.48 13.03
N ASN A 128 8.66 8.51 13.28
CA ASN A 128 7.23 8.63 12.95
C ASN A 128 6.52 9.69 13.79
N PHE A 129 7.03 10.08 14.94
CA PHE A 129 6.46 11.18 15.71
C PHE A 129 6.91 12.54 15.19
N ILE A 130 8.23 12.75 15.08
CA ILE A 130 8.88 14.01 14.67
C ILE A 130 8.59 14.29 13.20
N TYR A 131 8.77 13.26 12.40
CA TYR A 131 8.64 13.30 10.96
C TYR A 131 7.52 12.41 10.46
N GLY A 132 6.69 11.74 11.27
CA GLY A 132 5.52 11.08 10.68
C GLY A 132 4.71 12.11 9.94
N ASN A 133 4.52 13.31 10.48
CA ASN A 133 3.91 14.41 9.74
C ASN A 133 4.86 15.16 8.77
N GLU A 134 6.14 14.84 8.58
CA GLU A 134 7.03 15.48 7.58
C GLU A 134 7.64 14.48 6.58
N ILE A 135 8.02 13.27 6.94
CA ILE A 135 8.08 12.15 6.01
C ILE A 135 6.71 11.88 5.41
N ILE A 136 5.61 12.10 6.16
CA ILE A 136 4.28 12.23 5.54
C ILE A 136 4.15 13.64 4.92
N ASN A 137 3.99 14.76 5.62
CA ASN A 137 3.66 16.02 4.91
C ASN A 137 4.77 16.63 4.05
N HIS A 138 6.05 16.30 4.13
CA HIS A 138 7.10 16.86 3.26
C HIS A 138 7.29 16.03 1.98
N ASN A 139 6.98 14.72 2.00
CA ASN A 139 6.73 13.96 0.77
C ASN A 139 5.31 14.18 0.23
N PHE A 140 4.27 14.30 1.07
CA PHE A 140 2.85 14.37 0.69
C PHE A 140 2.21 15.77 0.67
N SER A 141 2.86 16.86 1.12
CA SER A 141 2.39 18.24 0.84
C SER A 141 2.44 18.53 -0.66
N ASN A 142 3.37 17.89 -1.36
CA ASN A 142 3.50 17.94 -2.81
C ASN A 142 2.65 16.88 -3.54
N ILE A 143 2.02 15.94 -2.82
CA ILE A 143 1.18 14.87 -3.40
C ILE A 143 -0.28 15.33 -3.55
N PHE A 144 -0.49 16.65 -3.59
CA PHE A 144 -1.72 17.18 -4.13
C PHE A 144 -1.59 17.31 -5.64
N SER A 145 -2.20 16.37 -6.35
CA SER A 145 -2.60 16.62 -7.70
C SER A 145 -3.79 17.59 -7.67
N ASN A 146 -3.53 18.90 -7.77
CA ASN A 146 -4.57 19.83 -8.20
C ASN A 146 -5.22 19.23 -9.46
N ILE A 147 -6.54 19.27 -9.58
CA ILE A 147 -7.30 18.81 -10.76
C ILE A 147 -6.61 19.30 -12.04
N GLU A 148 -6.16 20.57 -12.06
CA GLU A 148 -5.46 21.17 -13.20
C GLU A 148 -4.03 20.65 -13.44
N LYS A 149 -3.36 20.18 -12.40
CA LYS A 149 -1.97 19.66 -12.45
C LYS A 149 -1.92 18.16 -12.72
N HIS A 150 -3.01 17.43 -12.51
CA HIS A 150 -3.06 16.00 -12.76
C HIS A 150 -3.20 15.68 -14.25
N THR A 151 -2.68 14.51 -14.69
CA THR A 151 -2.86 14.03 -16.06
C THR A 151 -4.30 13.66 -16.39
N MET A 152 -5.16 13.46 -15.39
CA MET A 152 -6.60 13.20 -15.62
C MET A 152 -7.46 14.46 -15.78
N GLY A 153 -6.91 15.65 -15.49
CA GLY A 153 -7.69 16.89 -15.50
C GLY A 153 -8.98 16.77 -14.67
N ASN A 154 -10.08 17.29 -15.21
CA ASN A 154 -11.43 17.23 -14.62
C ASN A 154 -11.94 15.79 -14.35
N GLY A 155 -11.38 14.78 -15.03
CA GLY A 155 -11.73 13.39 -14.79
C GLY A 155 -11.27 12.86 -13.43
N LEU A 156 -10.31 13.53 -12.78
CA LEU A 156 -9.75 13.12 -11.49
C LEU A 156 -10.80 13.06 -10.38
N GLU A 157 -11.59 14.13 -10.24
CA GLU A 157 -12.61 14.25 -9.18
C GLU A 157 -13.60 13.08 -9.26
N LYS A 158 -14.14 12.84 -10.46
CA LYS A 158 -15.07 11.74 -10.69
C LYS A 158 -14.41 10.37 -10.47
N TYR A 159 -13.14 10.20 -10.84
CA TYR A 159 -12.41 8.96 -10.61
C TYR A 159 -12.24 8.67 -9.11
N ILE A 160 -11.93 9.68 -8.31
CA ILE A 160 -11.80 9.56 -6.85
C ILE A 160 -13.18 9.28 -6.23
N ASP A 161 -14.20 10.05 -6.61
CA ASP A 161 -15.52 10.00 -5.97
C ASP A 161 -16.16 8.61 -6.04
N ILE A 162 -16.02 7.91 -7.18
CA ILE A 162 -16.57 6.55 -7.37
C ILE A 162 -15.80 5.46 -6.62
N LYS A 163 -14.68 5.79 -5.97
CA LYS A 163 -13.83 4.85 -5.21
C LYS A 163 -14.01 4.98 -3.70
N MET A 164 -14.64 6.07 -3.24
CA MET A 164 -14.82 6.36 -1.83
C MET A 164 -15.87 5.44 -1.20
N HIS A 165 -15.59 5.00 0.02
CA HIS A 165 -16.59 4.31 0.84
C HIS A 165 -17.73 5.28 1.20
N HIS A 166 -18.96 4.78 1.31
CA HIS A 166 -20.12 5.62 1.58
C HIS A 166 -20.07 6.35 2.93
N PHE A 167 -19.48 5.73 3.97
CA PHE A 167 -19.22 6.40 5.26
C PHE A 167 -18.41 7.70 5.13
N LEU A 168 -17.49 7.82 4.15
CA LEU A 168 -16.79 9.09 3.93
C LEU A 168 -17.72 10.24 3.54
N LYS A 169 -18.88 9.91 2.95
CA LYS A 169 -19.88 10.87 2.46
C LYS A 169 -21.05 11.09 3.44
N GLU A 170 -21.27 10.14 4.34
CA GLU A 170 -22.47 10.04 5.17
C GLU A 170 -22.22 10.29 6.66
N ASN A 171 -20.97 10.27 7.10
CA ASN A 171 -20.61 10.33 8.51
C ASN A 171 -19.59 11.45 8.78
N ASN A 172 -19.57 11.93 10.02
CA ASN A 172 -18.54 12.83 10.51
C ASN A 172 -17.54 12.03 11.35
N PHE A 173 -16.25 12.29 11.17
CA PHE A 173 -15.16 11.68 11.91
C PHE A 173 -14.02 12.69 12.03
N LYS A 174 -13.22 12.58 13.09
CA LYS A 174 -12.02 13.39 13.29
C LYS A 174 -10.76 12.70 12.77
N ASN A 175 -10.80 11.37 12.67
CA ASN A 175 -9.67 10.57 12.21
C ASN A 175 -10.10 9.61 11.10
N ILE A 176 -9.20 9.38 10.15
CA ILE A 176 -9.28 8.29 9.17
C ILE A 176 -8.02 7.44 9.32
N LYS A 177 -8.20 6.12 9.45
CA LYS A 177 -7.11 5.16 9.45
C LYS A 177 -7.29 4.16 8.30
N ILE A 178 -6.36 4.11 7.36
CA ILE A 178 -6.34 3.10 6.30
C ILE A 178 -5.43 1.95 6.75
N ARG A 179 -5.84 0.69 6.60
CA ARG A 179 -4.97 -0.44 6.95
C ARG A 179 -5.09 -1.62 5.97
N GLY A 180 -4.01 -2.37 5.82
CA GLY A 180 -3.97 -3.59 5.00
C GLY A 180 -4.52 -4.81 5.73
N VAL A 181 -5.83 -4.86 5.93
CA VAL A 181 -6.52 -5.97 6.60
C VAL A 181 -7.75 -6.35 5.78
N TYR A 182 -7.81 -7.58 5.29
CA TYR A 182 -8.99 -8.07 4.58
C TYR A 182 -10.05 -8.58 5.57
N ASP A 183 -10.92 -7.68 6.04
CA ASP A 183 -12.03 -8.01 6.92
C ASP A 183 -13.38 -7.70 6.26
N ARG A 184 -14.03 -8.74 5.74
CA ARG A 184 -15.37 -8.66 5.16
C ARG A 184 -16.48 -9.13 6.09
N LYS A 185 -16.13 -9.67 7.26
CA LYS A 185 -17.09 -10.24 8.20
C LYS A 185 -17.55 -9.21 9.22
N ASN A 186 -16.63 -8.37 9.71
CA ASN A 186 -16.92 -7.36 10.73
C ASN A 186 -16.90 -5.94 10.17
N GLY A 187 -16.36 -5.74 8.96
CA GLY A 187 -16.38 -4.45 8.27
C GLY A 187 -17.66 -4.23 7.46
N GLU A 188 -18.17 -3.00 7.46
CA GLU A 188 -19.23 -2.55 6.58
C GLU A 188 -18.79 -2.65 5.12
N ILE A 189 -19.62 -3.26 4.30
CA ILE A 189 -19.37 -3.41 2.87
C ILE A 189 -19.82 -2.13 2.15
N SER A 190 -18.96 -1.61 1.26
CA SER A 190 -19.34 -0.43 0.48
C SER A 190 -20.56 -0.68 -0.40
N LYS A 191 -21.59 0.15 -0.27
CA LYS A 191 -22.74 0.14 -1.20
C LYS A 191 -22.39 0.48 -2.65
N TYR A 192 -21.15 0.89 -2.92
CA TYR A 192 -20.62 1.19 -4.25
C TYR A 192 -19.79 0.05 -4.86
N GLU A 193 -19.87 -1.16 -4.31
CA GLU A 193 -19.31 -2.35 -4.96
C GLU A 193 -19.95 -2.61 -6.34
N LYS A 194 -19.14 -3.13 -7.26
CA LYS A 194 -19.52 -3.30 -8.67
C LYS A 194 -20.16 -4.68 -8.89
N ASN A 195 -21.31 -4.91 -8.26
CA ASN A 195 -22.01 -6.19 -8.26
C ASN A 195 -22.50 -6.65 -9.65
N ASP A 196 -22.33 -5.81 -10.68
CA ASP A 196 -22.57 -6.11 -12.09
C ASP A 196 -21.41 -6.88 -12.77
N LYS A 197 -20.31 -7.16 -12.06
CA LYS A 197 -19.11 -7.84 -12.58
C LYS A 197 -18.86 -9.17 -11.90
N LEU A 198 -18.25 -10.09 -12.64
CA LEU A 198 -17.80 -11.37 -12.09
C LEU A 198 -16.52 -11.22 -11.23
N PHE A 199 -15.59 -10.37 -11.65
CA PHE A 199 -14.27 -10.19 -11.04
C PHE A 199 -13.95 -8.72 -10.73
N ASN A 200 -13.01 -8.49 -9.81
CA ASN A 200 -12.53 -7.17 -9.41
C ASN A 200 -13.66 -6.19 -9.06
N TRP A 201 -14.58 -6.64 -8.21
CA TRP A 201 -15.74 -5.87 -7.76
C TRP A 201 -15.69 -5.51 -6.28
N LYS A 202 -15.03 -6.33 -5.45
CA LYS A 202 -14.86 -6.06 -4.02
C LYS A 202 -14.03 -4.81 -3.79
N ARG A 203 -14.45 -4.00 -2.81
CA ARG A 203 -13.80 -2.76 -2.38
C ARG A 203 -13.43 -2.87 -0.90
N PRO A 204 -12.56 -1.96 -0.40
CA PRO A 204 -12.28 -1.88 1.03
C PRO A 204 -13.58 -1.75 1.84
N THR A 205 -13.61 -2.45 2.97
CA THR A 205 -14.67 -2.31 3.96
C THR A 205 -14.34 -1.19 4.94
N ALA A 206 -15.34 -0.75 5.71
CA ALA A 206 -15.14 0.28 6.72
C ALA A 206 -15.64 -0.13 8.11
N ILE A 207 -15.01 0.37 9.16
CA ILE A 207 -15.49 0.27 10.53
C ILE A 207 -15.50 1.69 11.10
N LEU A 208 -16.57 2.04 11.82
CA LEU A 208 -16.64 3.28 12.57
C LEU A 208 -16.43 2.96 14.05
N GLU A 209 -15.33 3.45 14.62
CA GLU A 209 -14.98 3.33 16.05
C GLU A 209 -14.83 4.73 16.63
N ASP A 210 -15.76 5.13 17.50
CA ASP A 210 -15.86 6.47 18.07
C ASP A 210 -15.83 7.58 16.98
N GLU A 211 -14.79 8.42 16.99
CA GLU A 211 -14.57 9.49 16.00
C GLU A 211 -13.59 9.09 14.89
N THR A 212 -13.33 7.79 14.71
CA THR A 212 -12.37 7.25 13.74
C THR A 212 -13.04 6.37 12.70
N LEU A 213 -12.88 6.74 11.44
CA LEU A 213 -13.23 5.89 10.31
C LEU A 213 -12.04 5.01 9.92
N ILE A 214 -12.18 3.70 10.07
CA ILE A 214 -11.16 2.71 9.68
C ILE A 214 -11.53 2.16 8.30
N ILE A 215 -10.62 2.25 7.33
CA ILE A 215 -10.76 1.68 5.98
C ILE A 215 -9.86 0.45 5.86
N ASN A 216 -10.48 -0.72 5.71
CA ASN A 216 -9.83 -2.03 5.62
C ASN A 216 -9.58 -2.39 4.15
N CYS A 217 -8.36 -2.19 3.69
CA CYS A 217 -7.93 -2.52 2.34
C CYS A 217 -7.46 -3.98 2.24
N PHE A 218 -7.47 -4.53 1.02
CA PHE A 218 -6.75 -5.77 0.72
C PHE A 218 -5.28 -5.63 1.18
N PRO A 219 -4.66 -6.70 1.71
CA PRO A 219 -3.31 -6.65 2.25
C PRO A 219 -2.27 -6.59 1.12
N GLY A 220 -2.06 -5.38 0.60
CA GLY A 220 -0.95 -5.00 -0.27
C GLY A 220 -0.49 -3.59 0.10
N GLN A 221 0.82 -3.37 0.12
CA GLN A 221 1.41 -2.09 0.51
C GLN A 221 1.00 -0.98 -0.47
N ASP A 222 1.12 -1.24 -1.78
CA ASP A 222 0.79 -0.25 -2.81
C ASP A 222 -0.73 0.05 -2.82
N TYR A 223 -1.56 -0.93 -2.45
CA TYR A 223 -3.01 -0.74 -2.38
C TYR A 223 -3.44 0.10 -1.16
N VAL A 224 -2.79 -0.09 0.00
CA VAL A 224 -2.99 0.76 1.18
C VAL A 224 -2.54 2.19 0.90
N GLU A 225 -1.35 2.36 0.30
CA GLU A 225 -0.86 3.67 -0.13
C GLU A 225 -1.80 4.31 -1.15
N HIS A 226 -2.28 3.56 -2.15
CA HIS A 226 -3.25 4.02 -3.14
C HIS A 226 -4.51 4.59 -2.48
N TYR A 227 -5.08 3.88 -1.50
CA TYR A 227 -6.27 4.36 -0.78
C TYR A 227 -5.97 5.56 0.12
N PHE A 228 -4.78 5.65 0.71
CA PHE A 228 -4.34 6.86 1.39
C PHE A 228 -4.30 8.06 0.43
N TYR A 229 -3.70 7.91 -0.76
CA TYR A 229 -3.67 8.97 -1.78
C TYR A 229 -5.06 9.38 -2.26
N LEU A 230 -5.93 8.41 -2.51
CA LEU A 230 -7.31 8.65 -2.94
C LEU A 230 -8.10 9.45 -1.90
N ILE A 231 -8.09 9.01 -0.64
CA ILE A 231 -8.86 9.65 0.43
C ILE A 231 -8.27 11.03 0.74
N ASN A 232 -6.96 11.16 0.83
CA ASN A 232 -6.32 12.46 1.04
C ASN A 232 -6.68 13.45 -0.07
N SER A 233 -6.71 12.99 -1.33
CA SER A 233 -7.12 13.83 -2.47
C SER A 233 -8.61 14.17 -2.42
N TYR A 234 -9.47 13.22 -2.03
CA TYR A 234 -10.90 13.45 -1.82
C TYR A 234 -11.15 14.56 -0.79
N LEU A 235 -10.50 14.48 0.38
CA LEU A 235 -10.64 15.49 1.43
C LEU A 235 -10.22 16.88 0.93
N LYS A 236 -9.09 16.97 0.23
CA LYS A 236 -8.59 18.24 -0.31
C LYS A 236 -9.49 18.83 -1.39
N ILE A 237 -9.97 18.02 -2.33
CA ILE A 237 -10.85 18.47 -3.42
C ILE A 237 -12.18 18.99 -2.86
N ASN A 238 -12.70 18.37 -1.80
CA ASN A 238 -13.96 18.77 -1.17
C ASN A 238 -13.79 19.82 -0.05
N ASP A 239 -12.60 20.41 0.10
CA ASP A 239 -12.24 21.35 1.18
C ASP A 239 -12.59 20.86 2.61
N ILE A 240 -12.52 19.55 2.82
CA ILE A 240 -12.80 18.93 4.12
C ILE A 240 -11.55 19.08 4.99
N LYS A 241 -11.66 19.91 6.03
CA LYS A 241 -10.57 20.29 6.94
C LYS A 241 -10.69 19.59 8.30
N ASN A 242 -9.60 19.65 9.08
CA ASN A 242 -9.52 19.16 10.46
C ASN A 242 -9.75 17.65 10.62
N ILE A 243 -9.34 16.85 9.64
CA ILE A 243 -9.35 15.39 9.71
C ILE A 243 -7.91 14.88 9.74
N ASN A 244 -7.57 14.07 10.75
CA ASN A 244 -6.28 13.39 10.82
C ASN A 244 -6.35 12.11 9.99
N ILE A 245 -5.54 12.00 8.94
CA ILE A 245 -5.46 10.79 8.11
C ILE A 245 -4.14 10.07 8.34
N SER A 246 -4.19 8.75 8.51
CA SER A 246 -3.03 7.88 8.69
C SER A 246 -3.23 6.55 7.97
N TYR A 247 -2.14 5.81 7.76
CA TYR A 247 -2.22 4.44 7.25
C TYR A 247 -1.30 3.48 8.00
N GLU A 248 -1.62 2.20 7.92
CA GLU A 248 -0.85 1.08 8.47
C GLU A 248 -0.65 0.03 7.36
N LEU A 249 0.61 -0.18 6.97
CA LEU A 249 0.96 -1.18 5.97
C LEU A 249 0.72 -2.60 6.54
N PRO A 250 0.30 -3.56 5.70
CA PRO A 250 0.16 -4.95 6.13
C PRO A 250 1.53 -5.53 6.50
N SER A 251 1.58 -6.38 7.55
CA SER A 251 2.75 -7.20 7.83
C SER A 251 2.89 -8.34 6.82
N GLU A 252 4.12 -8.84 6.63
CA GLU A 252 4.37 -10.03 5.80
C GLU A 252 3.50 -11.23 6.23
N GLU A 253 3.30 -11.41 7.54
CA GLU A 253 2.42 -12.46 8.07
C GLU A 253 0.96 -12.28 7.64
N ASN A 254 0.44 -11.04 7.64
CA ASN A 254 -0.93 -10.75 7.21
C ASN A 254 -1.12 -10.99 5.71
N ILE A 255 -0.15 -10.59 4.89
CA ILE A 255 -0.16 -10.84 3.44
C ILE A 255 -0.17 -12.36 3.19
N LYS A 256 0.80 -13.07 3.78
CA LYS A 256 0.94 -14.52 3.62
C LYS A 256 -0.31 -15.26 4.07
N LYS A 257 -0.87 -14.91 5.24
CA LYS A 257 -2.09 -15.53 5.74
C LYS A 257 -3.29 -15.32 4.80
N PHE A 258 -3.40 -14.15 4.15
CA PHE A 258 -4.44 -13.93 3.16
C PHE A 258 -4.30 -14.88 1.98
N PHE A 259 -3.10 -14.99 1.39
CA PHE A 259 -2.86 -15.86 0.25
C PHE A 259 -2.92 -17.36 0.60
N GLU A 260 -2.48 -17.78 1.78
CA GLU A 260 -2.62 -19.17 2.26
C GLU A 260 -4.09 -19.60 2.42
N ASN A 261 -5.01 -18.66 2.66
CA ASN A 261 -6.44 -18.94 2.71
C ASN A 261 -7.07 -19.02 1.30
N LEU A 262 -6.36 -18.58 0.25
CA LEU A 262 -6.77 -18.82 -1.13
C LEU A 262 -6.29 -20.22 -1.52
N ASP A 263 -7.22 -21.18 -1.64
CA ASP A 263 -6.87 -22.56 -2.00
C ASP A 263 -6.44 -22.65 -3.48
N PHE A 264 -5.12 -22.60 -3.71
CA PHE A 264 -4.52 -22.73 -5.04
C PHE A 264 -4.14 -24.17 -5.39
N SER A 265 -4.49 -25.17 -4.56
CA SER A 265 -4.15 -26.57 -4.81
C SER A 265 -4.67 -27.11 -6.15
N ILE A 266 -5.81 -26.59 -6.61
CA ILE A 266 -6.39 -26.93 -7.91
C ILE A 266 -5.50 -26.50 -9.09
N LEU A 267 -4.59 -25.53 -8.88
CA LEU A 267 -3.69 -24.97 -9.89
C LEU A 267 -2.40 -25.77 -10.06
N GLU A 268 -2.22 -26.87 -9.31
CA GLU A 268 -1.04 -27.72 -9.39
C GLU A 268 -0.76 -28.19 -10.83
N GLY A 269 0.45 -27.89 -11.29
CA GLY A 269 1.01 -28.38 -12.55
C GLY A 269 0.38 -27.78 -13.81
N PHE A 270 -0.29 -26.64 -13.73
CA PHE A 270 -0.78 -25.93 -14.92
C PHE A 270 0.38 -25.41 -15.78
N ASP A 271 0.26 -25.55 -17.10
CA ASP A 271 1.23 -24.97 -18.04
C ASP A 271 1.05 -23.46 -18.13
N TYR A 272 -0.20 -22.98 -18.18
CA TYR A 272 -0.53 -21.56 -18.23
C TYR A 272 -1.62 -21.19 -17.23
N ILE A 273 -1.38 -20.13 -16.48
CA ILE A 273 -2.41 -19.40 -15.72
C ILE A 273 -2.61 -18.04 -16.38
N ILE A 274 -3.85 -17.75 -16.78
CA ILE A 274 -4.24 -16.46 -17.35
C ILE A 274 -5.11 -15.75 -16.33
N LEU A 275 -4.76 -14.51 -15.97
CA LEU A 275 -5.44 -13.75 -14.93
C LEU A 275 -5.82 -12.33 -15.37
N GLY A 276 -6.63 -11.66 -14.54
CA GLY A 276 -7.11 -10.30 -14.78
C GLY A 276 -8.49 -10.29 -15.44
N THR A 277 -8.64 -9.62 -16.58
CA THR A 277 -9.94 -9.48 -17.29
C THR A 277 -10.20 -10.68 -18.21
N ILE A 278 -10.30 -11.87 -17.62
CA ILE A 278 -10.46 -13.14 -18.32
C ILE A 278 -11.90 -13.45 -18.76
N ASP A 279 -12.90 -12.80 -18.18
CA ASP A 279 -14.31 -13.02 -18.49
C ASP A 279 -14.72 -12.50 -19.87
N LYS A 280 -13.80 -11.80 -20.57
CA LYS A 280 -14.08 -11.07 -21.82
C LYS A 280 -13.25 -11.51 -23.01
N ILE A 281 -12.30 -12.43 -22.81
CA ILE A 281 -11.33 -12.81 -23.85
C ILE A 281 -11.85 -13.91 -24.79
N GLY A 282 -13.06 -14.42 -24.60
CA GLY A 282 -13.65 -15.43 -25.49
C GLY A 282 -13.01 -16.83 -25.43
N ILE A 283 -12.11 -17.09 -24.49
CA ILE A 283 -11.52 -18.41 -24.27
C ILE A 283 -12.42 -19.21 -23.33
N PHE A 284 -12.74 -20.45 -23.72
CA PHE A 284 -13.61 -21.36 -22.96
C PHE A 284 -14.99 -20.76 -22.63
N GLU A 285 -15.62 -20.02 -23.54
CA GLU A 285 -16.92 -19.38 -23.30
C GLU A 285 -17.99 -20.36 -22.83
N ASN A 286 -18.01 -21.57 -23.42
CA ASN A 286 -18.98 -22.63 -23.10
C ASN A 286 -18.72 -23.36 -21.77
N TYR A 287 -17.68 -22.98 -21.03
CA TYR A 287 -17.31 -23.64 -19.78
C TYR A 287 -17.87 -22.81 -18.61
N ASP A 288 -18.27 -23.48 -17.53
CA ASP A 288 -18.67 -22.80 -16.30
C ASP A 288 -17.47 -22.48 -15.42
N TYR A 289 -17.57 -21.40 -14.64
CA TYR A 289 -16.59 -21.09 -13.61
C TYR A 289 -16.77 -21.99 -12.40
N ILE A 290 -15.68 -22.60 -11.94
CA ILE A 290 -15.61 -23.34 -10.69
C ILE A 290 -15.23 -22.34 -9.60
N LYS A 291 -16.10 -22.13 -8.61
CA LYS A 291 -15.80 -21.29 -7.44
C LYS A 291 -14.92 -22.06 -6.46
N ILE A 292 -13.81 -21.44 -6.05
CA ILE A 292 -12.84 -22.00 -5.11
C ILE A 292 -12.72 -21.03 -3.94
N GLY A 293 -13.18 -21.46 -2.77
CA GLY A 293 -13.30 -20.58 -1.60
C GLY A 293 -14.23 -19.38 -1.86
N GLU A 294 -13.95 -18.25 -1.20
CA GLU A 294 -14.82 -17.06 -1.29
C GLU A 294 -14.46 -16.12 -2.45
N ASP A 295 -13.17 -16.02 -2.79
CA ASP A 295 -12.61 -14.88 -3.54
C ASP A 295 -12.06 -15.23 -4.93
N PHE A 296 -12.10 -16.49 -5.31
CA PHE A 296 -11.40 -17.01 -6.48
C PHE A 296 -12.29 -17.96 -7.29
N GLN A 297 -12.24 -17.85 -8.62
CA GLN A 297 -12.94 -18.73 -9.55
C GLN A 297 -12.04 -19.09 -10.73
N ILE A 298 -12.25 -20.27 -11.30
CA ILE A 298 -11.44 -20.77 -12.41
C ILE A 298 -12.24 -21.44 -13.53
N LYS A 299 -11.82 -21.22 -14.78
CA LYS A 299 -12.10 -22.13 -15.90
C LYS A 299 -10.87 -22.95 -16.23
N ILE A 300 -11.05 -24.24 -16.44
CA ILE A 300 -9.97 -25.18 -16.76
C ILE A 300 -10.21 -25.74 -18.16
N GLY A 301 -9.21 -25.70 -19.01
CA GLY A 301 -9.27 -26.29 -20.34
C GLY A 301 -7.88 -26.59 -20.90
N GLU A 302 -7.85 -26.94 -22.18
CA GLU A 302 -6.63 -27.28 -22.90
C GLU A 302 -6.51 -26.45 -24.19
N ILE A 303 -5.31 -25.96 -24.47
CA ILE A 303 -4.96 -25.29 -25.74
C ILE A 303 -3.71 -25.98 -26.27
N ASN A 304 -3.77 -26.58 -27.46
CA ASN A 304 -2.63 -27.23 -28.12
C ASN A 304 -1.85 -28.22 -27.21
N GLY A 305 -2.55 -29.02 -26.41
CA GLY A 305 -1.94 -29.98 -25.48
C GLY A 305 -1.40 -29.38 -24.17
N LYS A 306 -1.62 -28.08 -23.92
CA LYS A 306 -1.23 -27.37 -22.70
C LYS A 306 -2.40 -27.22 -21.76
N LYS A 307 -2.21 -27.50 -20.47
CA LYS A 307 -3.24 -27.30 -19.45
C LYS A 307 -3.32 -25.82 -19.08
N VAL A 308 -4.48 -25.20 -19.30
CA VAL A 308 -4.69 -23.74 -19.16
C VAL A 308 -5.79 -23.45 -18.15
N GLY A 309 -5.50 -22.53 -17.22
CA GLY A 309 -6.44 -22.05 -16.21
C GLY A 309 -6.72 -20.58 -16.39
N LEU A 310 -7.99 -20.20 -16.57
CA LEU A 310 -8.42 -18.80 -16.50
C LEU A 310 -8.82 -18.49 -15.07
N VAL A 311 -7.99 -17.74 -14.36
CA VAL A 311 -8.10 -17.41 -12.95
C VAL A 311 -8.69 -16.00 -12.78
N GLY A 312 -9.88 -15.93 -12.20
CA GLY A 312 -10.53 -14.67 -11.85
C GLY A 312 -10.67 -14.50 -10.34
N VAL A 313 -10.40 -13.29 -9.85
CA VAL A 313 -10.52 -12.95 -8.42
C VAL A 313 -11.54 -11.85 -8.20
N GLU A 314 -12.28 -11.92 -7.08
CA GLU A 314 -13.33 -10.96 -6.73
C GLU A 314 -12.73 -9.62 -6.26
N PHE A 315 -11.47 -9.62 -5.82
CA PHE A 315 -10.72 -8.47 -5.34
C PHE A 315 -9.89 -7.74 -6.42
N SER A 316 -9.37 -6.56 -6.06
CA SER A 316 -8.48 -5.79 -6.94
C SER A 316 -7.04 -6.29 -6.80
N ILE A 317 -6.46 -6.81 -7.88
CA ILE A 317 -5.02 -6.98 -7.98
C ILE A 317 -4.45 -5.59 -8.26
N TRP A 318 -3.75 -5.01 -7.29
CA TRP A 318 -3.17 -3.68 -7.38
C TRP A 318 -1.74 -3.70 -6.86
N GLY A 319 -0.81 -3.18 -7.65
CA GLY A 319 0.59 -3.07 -7.26
C GLY A 319 1.18 -4.41 -6.82
N ASP A 320 1.82 -4.41 -5.66
CA ASP A 320 2.50 -5.55 -5.03
C ASP A 320 1.61 -6.79 -4.82
N ILE A 321 0.28 -6.65 -4.76
CA ILE A 321 -0.65 -7.80 -4.71
C ILE A 321 -0.44 -8.75 -5.89
N GLY A 322 -0.09 -8.23 -7.07
CA GLY A 322 0.22 -9.05 -8.24
C GLY A 322 1.47 -9.92 -8.03
N GLY A 323 2.49 -9.36 -7.39
CA GLY A 323 3.70 -10.09 -7.03
C GLY A 323 3.45 -11.19 -6.00
N GLU A 324 2.69 -10.88 -4.96
CA GLU A 324 2.30 -11.87 -3.93
C GLU A 324 1.46 -13.01 -4.52
N PHE A 325 0.62 -12.71 -5.53
CA PHE A 325 -0.10 -13.74 -6.27
C PHE A 325 0.86 -14.72 -6.99
N ILE A 326 1.94 -14.19 -7.60
CA ILE A 326 2.98 -15.03 -8.21
C ILE A 326 3.76 -15.84 -7.17
N GLU A 327 4.09 -15.25 -6.02
CA GLU A 327 4.75 -15.95 -4.92
C GLU A 327 3.92 -17.16 -4.49
N GLU A 328 2.59 -17.01 -4.35
CA GLU A 328 1.71 -18.12 -4.00
C GLU A 328 1.64 -19.17 -5.10
N LEU A 329 1.47 -18.77 -6.37
CA LEU A 329 1.45 -19.69 -7.51
C LEU A 329 2.73 -20.52 -7.66
N SER A 330 3.88 -19.98 -7.26
CA SER A 330 5.18 -20.68 -7.35
C SER A 330 5.22 -21.99 -6.57
N LYS A 331 4.37 -22.14 -5.55
CA LYS A 331 4.26 -23.36 -4.74
C LYS A 331 3.59 -24.51 -5.49
N TYR A 332 2.92 -24.23 -6.62
CA TYR A 332 2.05 -25.17 -7.33
C TYR A 332 2.56 -25.59 -8.72
N LYS A 333 3.88 -25.46 -8.96
CA LYS A 333 4.54 -25.86 -10.22
C LYS A 333 3.93 -25.25 -11.49
N VAL A 334 3.34 -24.06 -11.37
CA VAL A 334 2.88 -23.27 -12.51
C VAL A 334 4.09 -22.76 -13.29
N LYS A 335 4.07 -22.88 -14.61
CA LYS A 335 5.22 -22.51 -15.46
C LYS A 335 5.10 -21.12 -16.06
N ASN A 336 3.91 -20.77 -16.54
CA ASN A 336 3.69 -19.54 -17.29
C ASN A 336 2.48 -18.80 -16.75
N VAL A 337 2.59 -17.48 -16.67
CA VAL A 337 1.53 -16.58 -16.22
C VAL A 337 1.31 -15.49 -17.27
N ILE A 338 0.05 -15.31 -17.67
CA ILE A 338 -0.38 -14.26 -18.61
C ILE A 338 -1.32 -13.31 -17.89
N TYR A 339 -0.97 -12.02 -17.84
CA TYR A 339 -1.84 -10.99 -17.29
C TYR A 339 -2.60 -10.25 -18.40
N VAL A 340 -3.93 -10.22 -18.28
CA VAL A 340 -4.82 -9.49 -19.19
C VAL A 340 -5.52 -8.37 -18.43
N GLY A 341 -5.41 -7.15 -18.94
CA GLY A 341 -5.74 -5.97 -18.16
C GLY A 341 -5.83 -4.72 -19.01
N LYS A 342 -5.58 -3.59 -18.35
CA LYS A 342 -5.60 -2.26 -18.95
C LYS A 342 -4.35 -1.53 -18.52
N VAL A 343 -3.85 -0.65 -19.37
CA VAL A 343 -2.66 0.15 -19.10
C VAL A 343 -2.89 1.60 -19.52
N GLY A 344 -2.19 2.54 -18.88
CA GLY A 344 -2.13 3.93 -19.31
C GLY A 344 -1.10 4.11 -20.43
N GLY A 345 -1.47 4.80 -21.51
CA GLY A 345 -0.55 5.18 -22.57
C GLY A 345 0.14 6.51 -22.27
N ILE A 346 1.44 6.61 -22.56
CA ILE A 346 2.24 7.84 -22.39
C ILE A 346 2.42 8.57 -23.72
N LYS A 347 2.60 7.89 -24.85
CA LYS A 347 2.79 8.57 -26.15
C LYS A 347 1.48 9.15 -26.68
N GLU A 348 1.51 10.39 -27.18
CA GLU A 348 0.29 11.11 -27.60
C GLU A 348 -0.54 10.42 -28.69
N ASN A 349 0.11 9.59 -29.52
CA ASN A 349 -0.52 8.86 -30.61
C ASN A 349 -1.27 7.59 -30.15
N PHE A 350 -1.13 7.17 -28.88
CA PHE A 350 -1.86 6.01 -28.35
C PHE A 350 -3.30 6.40 -28.03
N LEU A 351 -4.20 6.10 -28.97
CA LEU A 351 -5.64 6.35 -28.79
C LEU A 351 -6.24 5.34 -27.80
N PRO A 352 -6.94 5.82 -26.75
CA PRO A 352 -7.60 4.94 -25.79
C PRO A 352 -8.60 3.99 -26.47
N ASN A 353 -8.63 2.74 -26.01
CA ASN A 353 -9.54 1.68 -26.46
C ASN A 353 -9.47 1.38 -27.98
N GLU A 354 -8.32 1.65 -28.61
CA GLU A 354 -8.03 1.29 -30.00
C GLU A 354 -6.77 0.43 -30.13
N PHE A 355 -5.84 0.57 -29.19
CA PHE A 355 -4.56 -0.13 -29.17
C PHE A 355 -4.46 -1.14 -28.02
N LEU A 356 -3.71 -2.20 -28.30
CA LEU A 356 -3.21 -3.16 -27.34
C LEU A 356 -1.74 -2.83 -26.99
N ALA A 357 -1.33 -3.19 -25.79
CA ALA A 357 0.03 -2.99 -25.29
C ALA A 357 0.60 -4.32 -24.79
N THR A 358 1.85 -4.57 -25.14
CA THR A 358 2.69 -5.65 -24.59
C THR A 358 4.14 -5.17 -24.52
N GLY A 359 5.02 -5.93 -23.86
CA GLY A 359 6.40 -5.52 -23.66
C GLY A 359 7.17 -6.48 -22.77
N ASN A 360 8.46 -6.22 -22.65
CA ASN A 360 9.44 -7.07 -21.98
C ASN A 360 10.34 -6.28 -21.01
N ILE A 361 10.05 -5.00 -20.80
CA ILE A 361 10.83 -4.09 -19.96
C ILE A 361 9.88 -3.28 -19.07
N SER A 362 10.17 -3.23 -17.77
CA SER A 362 9.48 -2.38 -16.80
C SER A 362 10.47 -1.69 -15.87
N ILE A 363 10.25 -0.41 -15.57
CA ILE A 363 10.99 0.31 -14.52
C ILE A 363 10.19 0.26 -13.22
N LEU A 364 10.74 -0.37 -12.19
CA LEU A 364 10.14 -0.49 -10.85
C LEU A 364 11.14 0.02 -9.80
N ASP A 365 10.73 0.99 -8.99
CA ASP A 365 11.58 1.63 -7.97
C ASP A 365 12.93 2.13 -8.53
N GLY A 366 12.92 2.66 -9.75
CA GLY A 366 14.10 3.15 -10.46
C GLY A 366 15.03 2.05 -11.01
N LYS A 367 14.64 0.77 -10.90
CA LYS A 367 15.39 -0.37 -11.43
C LYS A 367 14.69 -0.92 -12.66
N GLU A 368 15.49 -1.25 -13.66
CA GLU A 368 15.03 -1.92 -14.86
C GLU A 368 14.83 -3.42 -14.60
N ILE A 369 13.69 -3.94 -15.06
CA ILE A 369 13.31 -5.34 -15.03
C ILE A 369 13.06 -5.77 -16.46
N ILE A 370 13.76 -6.82 -16.90
CA ILE A 370 13.68 -7.37 -18.25
C ILE A 370 13.31 -8.85 -18.15
N TRP A 371 12.37 -9.33 -18.97
CA TRP A 371 11.94 -10.72 -19.00
C TRP A 371 11.58 -11.18 -20.41
N ASP A 372 11.43 -12.49 -20.61
CA ASP A 372 10.97 -13.04 -21.88
C ASP A 372 9.44 -12.96 -21.99
N ASN A 373 8.93 -12.37 -23.08
CA ASN A 373 7.50 -12.21 -23.34
C ASN A 373 7.09 -13.04 -24.56
N ILE A 374 6.08 -13.91 -24.42
CA ILE A 374 5.62 -14.79 -25.51
C ILE A 374 5.00 -14.01 -26.67
N PHE A 375 4.55 -12.77 -26.44
CA PHE A 375 3.94 -11.93 -27.46
C PHE A 375 4.95 -11.05 -28.22
N ASP A 376 6.24 -11.14 -27.90
CA ASP A 376 7.28 -10.25 -28.44
C ASP A 376 7.38 -10.26 -29.99
N LYS A 377 7.07 -11.41 -30.60
CA LYS A 377 7.14 -11.60 -32.06
C LYS A 377 5.79 -11.50 -32.77
N ILE A 378 4.72 -11.16 -32.05
CA ILE A 378 3.38 -11.06 -32.64
C ILE A 378 3.23 -9.70 -33.33
N GLU A 379 2.93 -9.72 -34.62
CA GLU A 379 2.65 -8.51 -35.39
C GLU A 379 1.14 -8.36 -35.61
N GLU A 380 0.54 -7.36 -34.98
CA GLU A 380 -0.86 -6.97 -35.18
C GLU A 380 -0.92 -5.45 -35.36
N LYS A 381 -1.76 -4.94 -36.27
CA LYS A 381 -1.75 -3.52 -36.66
C LYS A 381 -1.91 -2.53 -35.48
N ASN A 382 -2.64 -2.93 -34.45
CA ASN A 382 -2.92 -2.14 -33.27
C ASN A 382 -2.27 -2.70 -31.99
N LEU A 383 -1.33 -3.63 -32.09
CA LEU A 383 -0.53 -4.10 -30.96
C LEU A 383 0.77 -3.31 -30.91
N VAL A 384 1.04 -2.67 -29.76
CA VAL A 384 2.24 -1.89 -29.52
C VAL A 384 3.14 -2.64 -28.55
N HIS A 385 4.39 -2.83 -28.95
CA HIS A 385 5.48 -3.30 -28.10
C HIS A 385 6.25 -2.09 -27.57
N GLY A 386 6.36 -1.98 -26.24
CA GLY A 386 6.92 -0.78 -25.63
C GLY A 386 7.44 -0.99 -24.22
N THR A 387 8.07 0.06 -23.71
CA THR A 387 8.63 0.12 -22.37
C THR A 387 7.59 0.56 -21.34
N HIS A 388 7.59 -0.10 -20.20
CA HIS A 388 6.67 0.17 -19.10
C HIS A 388 7.38 0.87 -17.93
N ILE A 389 6.67 1.73 -17.19
CA ILE A 389 7.08 2.22 -15.88
C ILE A 389 6.00 1.93 -14.86
N THR A 390 6.38 1.36 -13.71
CA THR A 390 5.44 1.10 -12.62
C THR A 390 5.17 2.33 -11.80
N SER A 391 3.89 2.66 -11.63
CA SER A 391 3.40 3.72 -10.75
C SER A 391 2.50 3.11 -9.68
N LYS A 392 2.88 3.26 -8.41
CA LYS A 392 2.11 2.71 -7.28
C LYS A 392 0.66 3.19 -7.21
N SER A 393 0.42 4.39 -7.71
CA SER A 393 -0.89 5.02 -7.65
C SER A 393 -1.09 5.99 -8.79
N ILE A 394 -2.25 5.85 -9.45
CA ILE A 394 -2.69 6.79 -10.48
C ILE A 394 -2.75 8.24 -9.97
N ILE A 395 -2.91 8.45 -8.67
CA ILE A 395 -2.94 9.78 -8.05
C ILE A 395 -1.56 10.49 -8.07
N LEU A 396 -0.48 9.72 -8.24
CA LEU A 396 0.89 10.24 -8.33
C LEU A 396 1.26 10.69 -9.76
N GLU A 397 0.44 10.36 -10.75
CA GLU A 397 0.70 10.59 -12.17
C GLU A 397 0.32 12.03 -12.55
N ASP A 398 0.91 13.02 -11.90
CA ASP A 398 0.75 14.43 -12.25
C ASP A 398 1.57 14.82 -13.51
N LYS A 399 1.39 16.05 -14.00
CA LYS A 399 2.12 16.54 -15.18
C LYS A 399 3.64 16.56 -14.99
N ASN A 400 4.14 16.75 -13.77
CA ASN A 400 5.58 16.73 -13.51
C ASN A 400 6.13 15.30 -13.54
N TRP A 401 5.38 14.35 -12.98
CA TRP A 401 5.67 12.92 -13.09
C TRP A 401 5.69 12.50 -14.56
N LEU A 402 4.70 12.93 -15.35
CA LEU A 402 4.65 12.63 -16.78
C LEU A 402 5.88 13.19 -17.51
N GLU A 403 6.27 14.45 -17.27
CA GLU A 403 7.44 15.04 -17.93
C GLU A 403 8.75 14.27 -17.64
N LYS A 404 8.90 13.75 -16.42
CA LYS A 404 10.06 12.91 -16.04
C LYS A 404 10.04 11.54 -16.71
N ASN A 405 8.86 11.04 -17.06
CA ASN A 405 8.63 9.67 -17.52
C ASN A 405 8.14 9.56 -18.97
N LYS A 406 8.11 10.66 -19.72
CA LYS A 406 7.63 10.73 -21.12
C LYS A 406 8.39 9.83 -22.11
N ASN A 407 9.56 9.36 -21.72
CA ASN A 407 10.37 8.46 -22.55
C ASN A 407 9.80 7.04 -22.57
N TYR A 408 9.03 6.63 -21.56
CA TYR A 408 8.35 5.34 -21.54
C TYR A 408 7.07 5.35 -22.38
N ASP A 409 6.53 4.17 -22.65
CA ASP A 409 5.34 3.99 -23.49
C ASP A 409 4.08 3.78 -22.66
N PHE A 410 4.21 3.06 -21.54
CA PHE A 410 3.09 2.58 -20.74
C PHE A 410 3.30 2.80 -19.23
N VAL A 411 2.19 2.88 -18.50
CA VAL A 411 2.18 2.92 -17.02
C VAL A 411 0.98 2.18 -16.43
N ASP A 412 1.25 1.38 -15.41
CA ASP A 412 0.29 0.83 -14.45
C ASP A 412 0.99 0.47 -13.12
N PRO A 413 0.22 0.07 -12.09
CA PRO A 413 0.79 -0.44 -10.84
C PRO A 413 1.34 -1.87 -10.92
N GLU A 414 0.82 -2.72 -11.80
CA GLU A 414 0.94 -4.17 -11.66
C GLU A 414 2.08 -4.82 -12.46
N ILE A 415 2.32 -4.42 -13.72
CA ILE A 415 3.19 -5.17 -14.66
C ILE A 415 4.58 -5.41 -14.06
N GLY A 416 5.19 -4.37 -13.48
CA GLY A 416 6.54 -4.48 -12.90
C GLY A 416 6.59 -5.41 -11.68
N GLN A 417 5.53 -5.46 -10.89
CA GLN A 417 5.43 -6.34 -9.72
C GLN A 417 5.28 -7.81 -10.15
N PHE A 418 4.43 -8.08 -11.14
CA PHE A 418 4.34 -9.39 -11.78
C PHE A 418 5.70 -9.84 -12.32
N ALA A 419 6.36 -9.02 -13.14
CA ALA A 419 7.66 -9.34 -13.73
C ALA A 419 8.73 -9.62 -12.68
N LYS A 420 8.84 -8.77 -11.64
CA LYS A 420 9.80 -8.93 -10.53
C LYS A 420 9.65 -10.29 -9.85
N TYR A 421 8.44 -10.64 -9.43
CA TYR A 421 8.19 -11.87 -8.68
C TYR A 421 8.25 -13.11 -9.57
N SER A 422 7.86 -12.99 -10.85
CA SER A 422 8.00 -14.07 -11.82
C SER A 422 9.45 -14.44 -12.06
N LEU A 423 10.33 -13.46 -12.27
CA LEU A 423 11.77 -13.70 -12.39
C LEU A 423 12.36 -14.32 -11.10
N LYS A 424 11.98 -13.79 -9.93
CA LYS A 424 12.41 -14.31 -8.62
C LYS A 424 12.07 -15.81 -8.46
N ASN A 425 10.90 -16.22 -8.95
CA ASN A 425 10.37 -17.58 -8.75
C ASN A 425 10.53 -18.51 -9.96
N GLY A 426 11.19 -18.08 -11.03
CA GLY A 426 11.38 -18.88 -12.24
C GLY A 426 10.08 -19.20 -13.00
N ILE A 427 9.08 -18.32 -12.90
CA ILE A 427 7.82 -18.38 -13.65
C ILE A 427 7.94 -17.45 -14.86
N ASN A 428 7.57 -17.92 -16.05
CA ASN A 428 7.53 -17.05 -17.23
C ASN A 428 6.33 -16.10 -17.14
N PHE A 429 6.55 -14.82 -17.43
CA PHE A 429 5.51 -13.80 -17.37
C PHE A 429 5.28 -13.18 -18.75
N SER A 430 4.02 -12.92 -19.08
CA SER A 430 3.66 -12.15 -20.26
C SER A 430 2.41 -11.34 -19.97
N TYR A 431 2.23 -10.22 -20.65
CA TYR A 431 1.02 -9.43 -20.52
C TYR A 431 0.54 -8.95 -21.88
N ILE A 432 -0.77 -8.78 -22.01
CA ILE A 432 -1.37 -8.10 -23.13
C ILE A 432 -2.56 -7.29 -22.61
N HIS A 433 -2.51 -5.98 -22.79
CA HIS A 433 -3.43 -5.03 -22.15
C HIS A 433 -4.08 -4.13 -23.16
N ILE A 434 -5.27 -3.62 -22.84
CA ILE A 434 -5.89 -2.52 -23.59
C ILE A 434 -5.30 -1.20 -23.10
N ILE A 435 -4.84 -0.33 -23.99
CA ILE A 435 -4.49 1.04 -23.63
C ILE A 435 -5.80 1.78 -23.34
N SER A 436 -6.10 2.03 -22.06
CA SER A 436 -7.44 2.45 -21.62
C SER A 436 -7.61 3.97 -21.47
N ASN A 437 -6.51 4.69 -21.41
CA ASN A 437 -6.42 6.13 -21.25
C ASN A 437 -5.03 6.59 -21.76
N ASN A 438 -4.87 7.90 -21.93
CA ASN A 438 -3.59 8.51 -22.32
C ASN A 438 -3.25 9.66 -21.37
N LEU A 439 -2.04 9.64 -20.82
CA LEU A 439 -1.57 10.63 -19.84
C LEU A 439 -1.11 11.93 -20.52
N SER A 440 -0.53 11.85 -21.72
CA SER A 440 -0.05 13.03 -22.47
C SER A 440 -1.15 13.76 -23.21
N LYS A 441 -2.24 13.06 -23.54
CA LYS A 441 -3.39 13.65 -24.24
C LYS A 441 -4.70 13.25 -23.57
N ILE A 442 -5.23 14.17 -22.75
CA ILE A 442 -6.53 13.98 -22.10
C ILE A 442 -7.60 13.79 -23.18
N ASN A 443 -8.25 12.63 -23.14
CA ASN A 443 -9.41 12.34 -23.95
C ASN A 443 -10.67 12.44 -23.07
N GLU A 444 -11.40 13.55 -23.16
CA GLU A 444 -12.61 13.77 -22.37
C GLU A 444 -13.73 12.77 -22.71
N LYS A 445 -13.72 12.20 -23.92
CA LYS A 445 -14.72 11.23 -24.37
C LYS A 445 -14.46 9.84 -23.81
N GLU A 446 -13.19 9.45 -23.72
CA GLU A 446 -12.73 8.11 -23.33
C GLU A 446 -11.58 8.17 -22.32
N ASN A 447 -11.90 8.03 -21.04
CA ASN A 447 -10.94 8.04 -19.95
C ASN A 447 -11.42 7.18 -18.76
N LEU A 448 -10.59 7.11 -17.71
CA LEU A 448 -10.82 6.28 -16.53
C LEU A 448 -12.10 6.63 -15.75
N SER A 449 -12.68 7.82 -15.94
CA SER A 449 -13.89 8.26 -15.23
C SER A 449 -15.20 7.96 -15.98
N ASN A 450 -15.13 7.52 -17.24
CA ASN A 450 -16.30 7.31 -18.09
C ASN A 450 -16.33 5.95 -18.82
N GLU A 451 -15.56 4.98 -18.34
CA GLU A 451 -15.38 3.64 -18.90
C GLU A 451 -16.66 2.80 -19.11
N ARG A 452 -17.79 3.21 -18.52
CA ARG A 452 -19.08 2.51 -18.58
C ARG A 452 -19.98 2.97 -19.74
N LYS A 453 -19.56 3.92 -20.58
CA LYS A 453 -20.32 4.30 -21.77
C LYS A 453 -20.41 3.14 -22.75
N THR A 454 -21.58 2.94 -23.37
CA THR A 454 -21.87 1.82 -24.30
C THR A 454 -20.83 1.71 -25.42
N GLU A 455 -20.49 2.85 -26.04
CA GLU A 455 -19.46 2.96 -27.08
C GLU A 455 -18.08 2.43 -26.64
N ILE A 456 -17.67 2.67 -25.40
CA ILE A 456 -16.40 2.16 -24.85
C ILE A 456 -16.50 0.66 -24.57
N ILE A 457 -17.64 0.19 -24.07
CA ILE A 457 -17.88 -1.23 -23.79
C ILE A 457 -17.79 -2.04 -25.10
N GLU A 458 -18.40 -1.55 -26.18
CA GLU A 458 -18.36 -2.21 -27.50
C GLU A 458 -16.95 -2.23 -28.11
N LYS A 459 -16.21 -1.12 -28.02
CA LYS A 459 -14.78 -1.09 -28.45
C LYS A 459 -13.95 -2.12 -27.68
N ARG A 460 -14.09 -2.15 -26.36
CA ARG A 460 -13.32 -3.06 -25.48
C ARG A 460 -13.69 -4.53 -25.70
N LYS A 461 -14.95 -4.84 -26.00
CA LYS A 461 -15.35 -6.20 -26.34
C LYS A 461 -14.53 -6.76 -27.51
N LYS A 462 -14.43 -6.00 -28.61
CA LYS A 462 -13.63 -6.39 -29.79
C LYS A 462 -12.15 -6.56 -29.45
N LEU A 463 -11.60 -5.67 -28.63
CA LEU A 463 -10.19 -5.76 -28.21
C LEU A 463 -9.91 -6.95 -27.30
N PHE A 464 -10.82 -7.31 -26.38
CA PHE A 464 -10.65 -8.51 -25.56
C PHE A 464 -10.81 -9.80 -26.39
N GLU A 465 -11.74 -9.84 -27.34
CA GLU A 465 -11.82 -10.95 -28.31
C GLU A 465 -10.52 -11.08 -29.13
N GLN A 466 -9.94 -9.95 -29.55
CA GLN A 466 -8.63 -9.94 -30.21
C GLN A 466 -7.51 -10.48 -29.30
N ILE A 467 -7.47 -10.07 -28.03
CA ILE A 467 -6.54 -10.61 -27.02
C ILE A 467 -6.67 -12.12 -26.92
N GLY A 468 -7.89 -12.65 -26.84
CA GLY A 468 -8.15 -14.09 -26.81
C GLY A 468 -7.59 -14.82 -28.02
N ASN A 469 -7.80 -14.27 -29.22
CA ASN A 469 -7.26 -14.84 -30.46
C ASN A 469 -5.73 -14.81 -30.49
N ILE A 470 -5.08 -13.75 -29.98
CA ILE A 470 -3.62 -13.68 -29.88
C ILE A 470 -3.10 -14.75 -28.92
N ILE A 471 -3.73 -14.91 -27.76
CA ILE A 471 -3.39 -15.96 -26.78
C ILE A 471 -3.53 -17.34 -27.42
N LEU A 472 -4.66 -17.66 -28.06
CA LEU A 472 -4.88 -18.96 -28.70
C LEU A 472 -3.85 -19.30 -29.78
N LYS A 473 -3.30 -18.30 -30.49
CA LYS A 473 -2.23 -18.49 -31.48
C LYS A 473 -0.84 -18.66 -30.84
N SER A 474 -0.65 -18.16 -29.63
CA SER A 474 0.66 -18.09 -28.95
C SER A 474 0.93 -19.28 -28.03
N LEU A 475 -0.13 -19.96 -27.58
CA LEU A 475 -0.09 -21.16 -26.73
C LEU A 475 -0.13 -22.42 -27.58
#